data_AF-A0A962NHM1-F1
#
_entry.id   AF-A0A962NHM1-F1
#
_cell.length_a   1.000
_cell.length_b   1.000
_cell.length_c   1.000
_cell.angle_alpha   90.00
_cell.angle_beta   90.00
_cell.angle_gamma   90.00
#
_symmetry.space_group_name_H-M   'P 1'
#
loop_
_entity.id
_entity.type
_entity.pdbx_description
1 polymer ?
#
loop_
_entity_poly.entity_id
_entity_poly.type
_entity_poly.pdbx_seq_one_letter_code
_entity_poly.pdbx_strand_id
1 'polypeptide(L)' 'YATASRSVQEFRYRIRATAVGRFAVPPVHAESMYLPSLYAQGASDGWLEVKPQP' A
#
# COMPACT_ATOMS: atom_id res chain seq x y z
N TYR A 1 -26.19 4.88 -7.27
CA TYR A 1 -25.80 6.09 -6.50
C TYR A 1 -24.70 5.68 -5.52
N ALA A 2 -23.53 6.31 -5.60
CA ALA A 2 -22.43 6.06 -4.67
C ALA A 2 -22.18 7.34 -3.85
N THR A 3 -22.11 7.21 -2.53
CA THR A 3 -21.92 8.35 -1.62
C THR A 3 -20.48 8.32 -1.12
N ALA A 4 -19.68 9.32 -1.48
CA ALA A 4 -18.33 9.47 -0.93
C ALA A 4 -18.42 10.12 0.46
N SER A 5 -18.20 9.35 1.52
CA SER A 5 -18.09 9.86 2.88
C SER A 5 -16.73 10.56 3.07
N ARG A 6 -16.68 11.67 3.81
CA ARG A 6 -15.43 12.37 4.19
C ARG A 6 -14.65 11.65 5.31
N SER A 7 -15.06 10.44 5.69
CA SER A 7 -14.39 9.65 6.72
C SER A 7 -13.06 9.09 6.20
N VAL A 8 -11.95 9.49 6.82
CA VAL A 8 -10.64 8.89 6.60
C VAL A 8 -10.52 7.62 7.46
N GLN A 9 -10.06 6.52 6.86
CA GLN A 9 -9.71 5.30 7.60
C GLN A 9 -8.19 5.17 7.65
N GLU A 10 -7.65 4.90 8.85
CA GLU A 10 -6.21 4.70 9.05
C GLU A 10 -5.93 3.22 9.36
N PHE A 11 -5.02 2.62 8.58
CA PHE A 11 -4.55 1.26 8.77
C PHE A 11 -3.07 1.27 9.16
N ARG A 12 -2.75 0.82 10.37
CA ARG A 12 -1.36 0.69 10.85
C ARG A 12 -1.00 -0.78 11.00
N TYR A 13 0.11 -1.19 10.40
CA TYR A 13 0.61 -2.56 10.47
C TYR A 13 2.12 -2.58 10.73
N ARG A 14 2.64 -3.72 11.19
CA ARG A 14 4.07 -3.97 11.37
C ARG A 14 4.54 -5.01 10.38
N ILE A 15 5.72 -4.80 9.82
CA ILE A 15 6.43 -5.76 8.96
C ILE A 15 7.83 -6.02 9.50
N ARG A 16 8.40 -7.16 9.12
CA ARG A 16 9.80 -7.50 9.36
C ARG A 16 10.47 -7.77 8.03
N ALA A 17 11.53 -7.05 7.73
CA ALA A 17 12.39 -7.35 6.60
C ALA A 17 13.16 -8.66 6.87
N THR A 18 13.21 -9.56 5.89
CA THR A 18 13.79 -10.91 6.06
C THR A 18 14.96 -11.14 5.11
N ALA A 19 14.74 -10.99 3.81
CA ALA A 19 15.79 -11.17 2.81
C ALA A 19 16.58 -9.88 2.60
N VAL A 20 17.90 -9.98 2.60
CA VAL A 20 18.81 -8.89 2.22
C VAL A 20 18.70 -8.64 0.72
N GLY A 21 18.58 -7.37 0.32
CA GLY A 21 18.44 -7.01 -1.08
C GLY A 21 17.70 -5.70 -1.30
N ARG A 22 17.42 -5.41 -2.58
CA ARG A 22 16.69 -4.21 -3.02
C ARG A 22 15.40 -4.61 -3.71
N PHE A 23 14.27 -4.10 -3.24
CA PHE A 23 12.93 -4.50 -3.67
C PHE A 23 12.14 -3.29 -4.18
N ALA A 24 11.42 -3.45 -5.28
CA ALA A 24 10.53 -2.40 -5.78
C ALA A 24 9.28 -2.34 -4.88
N VAL A 25 8.91 -1.16 -4.41
CA VAL A 25 7.71 -1.00 -3.57
C VAL A 25 6.49 -0.83 -4.48
N PRO A 26 5.47 -1.69 -4.38
CA PRO A 26 4.28 -1.54 -5.20
C PRO A 26 3.45 -0.34 -4.74
N PRO A 27 2.65 0.29 -5.63
CA PRO A 27 1.70 1.31 -5.23
C PRO A 27 0.64 0.72 -4.30
N VAL A 28 0.18 1.52 -3.35
CA VAL A 28 -0.95 1.16 -2.48
C VAL A 28 -2.23 1.12 -3.33
N HIS A 29 -3.06 0.08 -3.18
CA HIS A 29 -4.30 -0.10 -3.93
C HIS A 29 -5.50 -0.23 -3.01
N ALA A 30 -6.61 0.43 -3.36
CA ALA A 30 -7.88 0.30 -2.68
C ALA A 30 -9.01 0.26 -3.71
N GLU A 31 -9.97 -0.65 -3.54
CA GLU A 31 -11.10 -0.81 -4.46
C GLU A 31 -12.39 -1.17 -3.71
N SER A 32 -13.53 -0.84 -4.30
CA SER A 32 -14.82 -1.31 -3.82
C SER A 32 -15.05 -2.75 -4.23
N MET A 33 -15.42 -3.60 -3.27
CA MET A 33 -15.72 -5.02 -3.54
C MET A 33 -16.92 -5.25 -4.46
N TYR A 34 -17.84 -4.28 -4.56
CA TYR A 34 -19.09 -4.43 -5.33
C TYR A 34 -19.21 -3.47 -6.51
N LEU A 35 -18.35 -2.45 -6.59
CA LEU A 35 -18.33 -1.46 -7.67
C LEU A 35 -16.90 -1.35 -8.22
N PRO A 36 -16.50 -2.21 -9.18
CA PRO A 36 -15.12 -2.27 -9.68
C PRO A 36 -14.61 -0.97 -10.31
N SER A 37 -15.52 -0.11 -10.78
CA SER A 37 -15.18 1.20 -11.32
C SER A 37 -14.71 2.20 -10.25
N LEU A 38 -14.89 1.89 -8.97
CA LEU A 38 -14.46 2.71 -7.84
C LEU A 38 -13.18 2.13 -7.24
N TYR A 39 -12.04 2.66 -7.67
CA TYR A 39 -10.73 2.29 -7.17
C TYR A 39 -9.83 3.52 -7.00
N ALA A 40 -8.76 3.37 -6.22
CA ALA A 40 -7.74 4.37 -6.01
C ALA A 40 -6.36 3.69 -5.95
N GLN A 41 -5.36 4.36 -6.50
CA GLN A 41 -3.96 3.95 -6.42
C GLN A 41 -3.14 5.08 -5.79
N GLY A 42 -2.31 4.72 -4.81
CA GLY A 42 -1.31 5.60 -4.24
C GLY A 42 -0.11 5.77 -5.18
N ALA A 43 0.79 6.68 -4.83
CA ALA A 43 2.06 6.80 -5.53
C ALA A 43 2.83 5.46 -5.43
N SER A 44 3.46 5.05 -6.52
CA SER A 44 4.48 4.01 -6.45
C SER A 44 5.66 4.57 -5.68
N ASP A 45 5.90 4.04 -4.48
CA ASP A 45 7.06 4.44 -3.71
C ASP A 45 8.30 3.68 -4.23
N GLY A 46 9.49 4.27 -4.11
CA GLY A 46 10.67 3.86 -4.88
C GLY A 46 11.18 2.44 -4.60
N TRP A 47 12.29 2.35 -3.87
CA TRP A 47 12.97 1.09 -3.60
C TRP A 47 13.15 0.89 -2.09
N LEU A 48 12.85 -0.30 -1.59
CA LEU A 48 13.18 -0.73 -0.23
C LEU A 48 14.50 -1.47 -0.23
N GLU A 49 15.50 -0.94 0.49
CA GLU A 49 16.79 -1.59 0.67
C GLU A 49 16.85 -2.26 2.06
N VAL A 50 17.04 -3.57 2.08
CA VAL A 50 17.24 -4.36 3.29
C VAL A 50 18.73 -4.63 3.45
N LYS A 51 19.34 -4.03 4.47
CA LYS A 51 20.75 -4.23 4.81
C LYS A 51 20.91 -5.41 5.76
N PRO A 52 22.02 -6.18 5.67
CA PRO A 52 22.34 -7.17 6.68
C PRO A 52 22.54 -6.48 8.03
N GLN A 53 21.96 -7.04 9.08
CA GLN A 53 22.23 -6.60 10.45
C GLN A 53 23.57 -7.21 10.89
N PRO A 54 24.52 -6.42 11.40
CA PRO A 54 25.82 -6.93 11.86
C PRO A 54 25.70 -7.85 13.08
#